data_AF-A0A7C6HRP5-F1
#
_entry.id   AF-A0A7C6HRP5-F1
#
_cell.length_a   1.000
_cell.length_b   1.000
_cell.length_c   1.000
_cell.angle_alpha   90.00
_cell.angle_beta   90.00
_cell.angle_gamma   90.00
#
_symmetry.space_group_name_H-M   'P 1'
#
loop_
_entity.id
_entity.type
_entity.pdbx_description
1 polymer ?
#
loop_
_entity_poly.entity_id
_entity_poly.type
_entity_poly.pdbx_seq_one_letter_code
_entity_poly.pdbx_strand_id
1 'polypeptide(L)'
;MAAPKTTKYDDETLNAPQSTSPGDAPADTYDPSERVSSATPNKKAAAEAGYLTVNAVVEVDPVPDNTPTGSRSETYTTYGPDGSEVTVTHNYDTGVTTIDESGESV
;
A
#
# COMPACT_ATOMS: atom_id res chain seq x y z
N MET A 1 -9.76 -0.31 17.49
CA MET A 1 -9.44 1.11 17.26
C MET A 1 -10.01 1.49 15.91
N ALA A 2 -10.91 2.46 15.86
CA ALA A 2 -11.57 2.88 14.62
C ALA A 2 -10.59 3.72 13.80
N ALA A 3 -10.53 3.46 12.50
CA ALA A 3 -9.71 4.20 11.54
C ALA A 3 -10.53 5.38 10.97
N PRO A 4 -10.21 6.65 11.27
CA PRO A 4 -10.55 7.74 10.37
C PRO A 4 -9.35 7.90 9.43
N LYS A 5 -9.45 7.47 8.18
CA LYS A 5 -8.28 7.49 7.29
C LYS A 5 -8.63 7.95 5.88
N THR A 6 -8.54 9.24 5.64
CA THR A 6 -8.65 9.83 4.29
C THR A 6 -7.60 10.89 4.02
N THR A 7 -6.67 11.17 4.95
CA THR A 7 -5.55 12.08 4.68
C THR A 7 -4.70 11.49 3.56
N LYS A 8 -4.49 12.28 2.52
CA LYS A 8 -3.64 12.00 1.38
C LYS A 8 -2.75 13.20 1.16
N TYR A 9 -1.55 12.95 0.67
CA TYR A 9 -0.75 14.02 0.11
C TYR A 9 -1.50 14.67 -1.07
N ASP A 10 -1.80 15.96 -0.94
CA ASP A 10 -2.60 16.68 -1.94
C ASP A 10 -1.72 17.28 -3.06
N ASP A 11 -0.49 17.73 -2.76
CA ASP A 11 0.54 18.24 -3.69
C ASP A 11 1.81 18.71 -2.90
N GLU A 12 2.93 19.01 -3.57
CA GLU A 12 4.15 19.57 -2.96
C GLU A 12 3.97 21.04 -2.54
N THR A 13 3.18 21.27 -1.50
CA THR A 13 2.84 22.62 -1.05
C THR A 13 3.79 23.11 0.03
N LEU A 14 4.95 23.65 -0.38
CA LEU A 14 5.84 24.36 0.57
C LEU A 14 5.26 25.69 1.07
N ASN A 15 4.21 26.20 0.43
CA ASN A 15 3.61 27.51 0.65
C ASN A 15 2.15 27.47 1.10
N ALA A 16 1.55 26.29 1.27
CA ALA A 16 0.17 26.13 1.73
C ALA A 16 0.08 24.99 2.77
N PRO A 17 -0.88 25.05 3.69
CA PRO A 17 -1.11 23.95 4.63
C PRO A 17 -1.68 22.73 3.89
N GLN A 18 -1.33 21.53 4.37
CA GLN A 18 -1.86 20.27 3.88
C GLN A 18 -3.25 19.99 4.48
N SER A 19 -4.16 19.44 3.67
CA SER A 19 -5.47 18.99 4.15
C SER A 19 -5.27 17.74 5.00
N THR A 20 -5.73 17.79 6.25
CA THR A 20 -5.60 16.66 7.20
C THR A 20 -6.94 16.36 7.83
N SER A 21 -7.16 15.09 8.13
CA SER A 21 -8.31 14.68 8.94
C SER A 21 -8.09 15.10 10.40
N PRO A 22 -9.15 15.35 11.18
CA PRO A 22 -8.98 15.68 12.60
C PRO A 22 -8.22 14.59 13.37
N GLY A 23 -7.14 14.98 14.05
CA GLY A 23 -6.29 14.07 14.82
C GLY A 23 -5.15 13.42 14.03
N ASP A 24 -4.98 13.78 12.75
CA ASP A 24 -3.98 13.25 11.84
C ASP A 24 -2.89 14.29 11.57
N ALA A 25 -1.62 13.89 11.61
CA ALA A 25 -0.54 14.77 11.19
C ALA A 25 -0.48 14.82 9.66
N PRO A 26 0.06 15.88 9.04
CA PRO A 26 0.14 15.97 7.57
C PRO A 26 1.03 14.90 6.94
N ALA A 27 1.80 14.15 7.73
CA ALA A 27 2.59 13.03 7.27
C ALA A 27 1.95 11.65 7.50
N ASP A 28 0.77 11.59 8.11
CA ASP A 28 0.06 10.35 8.43
C ASP A 28 -0.82 9.93 7.24
N THR A 29 -0.17 9.57 6.13
CA THR A 29 -0.86 9.20 4.88
C THR A 29 -1.66 7.91 5.04
N TYR A 30 -2.84 7.85 4.42
CA TYR A 30 -3.68 6.65 4.44
C TYR A 30 -3.09 5.50 3.62
N ASP A 31 -2.46 5.82 2.50
CA ASP A 31 -1.90 4.83 1.59
C ASP A 31 -0.60 4.24 2.19
N PRO A 32 -0.52 2.91 2.40
CA PRO A 32 0.66 2.28 2.99
C PRO A 32 1.92 2.34 2.11
N SER A 33 1.77 2.62 0.81
CA SER A 33 2.87 2.79 -0.13
C SER A 33 3.34 4.24 -0.21
N GLU A 34 2.48 5.20 0.15
CA GLU A 34 2.78 6.63 0.15
C GLU A 34 3.67 6.97 1.35
N ARG A 35 4.75 7.71 1.09
CA ARG A 35 5.60 8.27 2.14
C ARG A 35 5.79 9.75 1.90
N VAL A 36 5.57 10.52 2.94
CA VAL A 36 5.83 11.95 2.96
C VAL A 36 6.64 12.28 4.20
N SER A 37 7.41 13.36 4.11
CA SER A 37 8.22 13.86 5.22
C SER A 37 7.96 15.33 5.44
N SER A 38 8.10 15.77 6.69
CA SER A 38 8.01 17.19 7.03
C SER A 38 9.12 17.97 6.31
N ALA A 39 8.73 19.05 5.64
CA ALA A 39 9.65 19.95 4.96
C ALA A 39 9.72 21.31 5.66
N THR A 40 10.78 22.06 5.34
CA THR A 40 10.85 23.45 5.79
C THR A 40 9.94 24.30 4.89
N PRO A 41 8.92 24.98 5.44
CA PRO A 41 7.98 25.74 4.63
C PRO A 41 8.58 27.04 4.09
N ASN A 42 8.15 27.45 2.89
CA ASN A 42 8.41 28.77 2.35
C ASN A 42 7.46 29.80 2.98
N LYS A 43 7.86 30.31 4.15
CA LYS A 43 7.08 31.26 4.95
C LYS A 43 6.76 32.56 4.21
N LYS A 44 7.63 33.01 3.30
CA LYS A 44 7.41 34.23 2.53
C LYS A 44 6.26 34.05 1.55
N ALA A 45 6.33 33.02 0.72
CA ALA A 45 5.28 32.70 -0.26
C ALA A 45 3.95 32.36 0.42
N ALA A 46 4.00 31.68 1.57
CA ALA A 46 2.80 31.37 2.36
C ALA A 46 2.11 32.62 2.90
N ALA A 47 2.87 33.58 3.43
CA ALA A 47 2.33 34.84 3.88
C ALA A 47 1.73 35.67 2.73
N GLU A 48 2.40 35.68 1.56
CA GLU A 48 1.88 36.32 0.34
C GLU A 48 0.58 35.67 -0.15
N ALA A 49 0.44 34.34 0.02
CA ALA A 49 -0.77 33.59 -0.26
C ALA A 49 -1.86 33.67 0.84
N GLY A 50 -1.60 34.40 1.94
CA GLY A 50 -2.56 34.62 3.02
C GLY A 50 -2.60 33.54 4.10
N TYR A 51 -1.64 32.62 4.13
CA TYR A 51 -1.55 31.58 5.16
C TYR A 51 -0.69 32.02 6.36
N LEU A 52 -1.22 31.81 7.57
CA LEU A 52 -0.55 32.19 8.82
C LEU A 52 0.36 31.09 9.39
N THR A 53 0.05 29.83 9.07
CA THR A 53 0.82 28.65 9.49
C THR A 53 0.90 27.67 8.34
N VAL A 54 2.06 27.02 8.18
CA VAL A 54 2.29 26.01 7.15
C VAL A 54 2.86 24.76 7.79
N ASN A 55 2.18 23.64 7.59
CA ASN A 55 2.59 22.30 7.97
C ASN A 55 3.07 21.55 6.72
N ALA A 56 4.09 22.11 6.06
CA ALA A 56 4.55 21.63 4.76
C ALA A 56 5.11 20.21 4.87
N VAL A 57 4.68 19.35 3.95
CA VAL A 57 5.25 18.03 3.71
C VAL A 57 5.62 17.92 2.25
N VAL A 58 6.59 17.06 1.98
CA VAL A 58 7.02 16.71 0.62
C VAL A 58 6.94 15.19 0.47
N GLU A 59 6.64 14.73 -0.73
CA GLU A 59 6.75 13.33 -1.09
C GLU A 59 8.21 12.89 -0.96
N VAL A 60 8.42 11.70 -0.39
CA VAL A 60 9.72 11.04 -0.34
C VAL A 60 9.63 9.68 -1.02
N ASP A 61 10.76 9.00 -1.20
CA ASP A 61 10.77 7.67 -1.82
C ASP A 61 9.69 6.76 -1.18
N PRO A 62 8.77 6.21 -2.00
CA PRO A 62 7.65 5.41 -1.50
C PRO A 62 8.13 4.16 -0.77
N VAL A 63 7.24 3.53 -0.01
CA VAL A 63 7.60 2.25 0.65
C VAL A 63 7.91 1.23 -0.44
N PRO A 64 9.09 0.58 -0.43
CA PRO A 64 9.42 -0.41 -1.43
C PRO A 64 8.44 -1.58 -1.33
N ASP A 65 7.91 -1.99 -2.49
CA ASP A 65 7.11 -3.21 -2.59
C ASP A 65 8.03 -4.42 -2.37
N ASN A 66 7.87 -5.08 -1.23
CA ASN A 66 8.62 -6.28 -0.86
C ASN A 66 7.79 -7.54 -1.07
N THR A 67 6.76 -7.49 -1.92
CA THR A 67 5.98 -8.67 -2.29
C THR A 67 6.95 -9.70 -2.89
N PRO A 68 7.01 -10.91 -2.31
CA PRO A 68 7.93 -11.92 -2.80
C PRO A 68 7.56 -12.29 -4.24
N THR A 69 8.56 -12.27 -5.12
CA THR A 69 8.44 -12.66 -6.52
C THR A 69 9.30 -13.88 -6.79
N GLY A 70 8.82 -14.77 -7.65
CA GLY A 70 9.58 -15.97 -8.03
C GLY A 70 8.71 -17.05 -8.63
N SER A 71 9.39 -18.02 -9.26
CA SER A 71 8.76 -19.08 -10.05
C SER A 71 9.06 -20.48 -9.53
N ARG A 72 9.80 -20.61 -8.42
CA ARG A 72 10.11 -21.90 -7.83
C ARG A 72 8.81 -22.48 -7.29
N SER A 73 8.36 -23.54 -7.93
CA SER A 73 7.10 -24.19 -7.63
C SER A 73 7.26 -25.70 -7.65
N GLU A 74 6.42 -26.36 -6.86
CA GLU A 74 6.21 -27.80 -6.89
C GLU A 74 4.79 -28.07 -7.35
N THR A 75 4.65 -29.01 -8.29
CA THR A 75 3.36 -29.52 -8.74
C THR A 75 3.27 -30.99 -8.37
N TYR A 76 2.21 -31.36 -7.65
CA TYR A 76 1.95 -32.75 -7.28
C TYR A 76 0.46 -33.06 -7.37
N THR A 77 0.18 -34.35 -7.59
CA THR A 77 -1.16 -34.90 -7.64
C THR A 77 -1.56 -35.42 -6.26
N THR A 78 -2.76 -35.11 -5.80
CA THR A 78 -3.35 -35.65 -4.57
C THR A 78 -4.83 -35.95 -4.77
N TYR A 79 -5.47 -36.56 -3.78
CA TYR A 79 -6.91 -36.84 -3.81
C TYR A 79 -7.69 -35.88 -2.92
N GLY A 80 -8.80 -35.35 -3.44
CA GLY A 80 -9.76 -34.54 -2.71
C GLY A 80 -10.54 -35.35 -1.65
N PRO A 81 -11.33 -34.69 -0.80
CA PRO A 81 -12.14 -35.36 0.23
C PRO A 81 -13.25 -36.25 -0.37
N ASP A 82 -13.64 -35.99 -1.60
CA ASP A 82 -14.57 -36.73 -2.44
C ASP A 82 -13.89 -37.89 -3.21
N GLY A 83 -12.57 -38.01 -3.13
CA GLY A 83 -11.78 -39.04 -3.81
C GLY A 83 -11.42 -38.72 -5.26
N SER A 84 -11.76 -37.53 -5.77
CA SER A 84 -11.30 -37.04 -7.08
C SER A 84 -9.81 -36.72 -7.06
N GLU A 85 -9.16 -36.85 -8.21
CA GLU A 85 -7.76 -36.46 -8.38
C GLU A 85 -7.67 -34.94 -8.60
N VAL A 86 -6.84 -34.26 -7.81
CA VAL A 86 -6.58 -32.82 -7.92
C VAL A 86 -5.09 -32.55 -8.11
N THR A 87 -4.78 -31.59 -8.98
CA THR A 87 -3.40 -31.13 -9.18
C THR A 87 -3.16 -29.91 -8.30
N VAL A 88 -2.17 -29.97 -7.42
CA VAL A 88 -1.78 -28.88 -6.54
C VAL A 88 -0.46 -28.30 -7.02
N THR A 89 -0.42 -27.00 -7.24
CA THR A 89 0.81 -26.25 -7.49
C THR A 89 1.07 -25.31 -6.31
N HIS A 90 2.19 -25.53 -5.63
CA HIS A 90 2.65 -24.70 -4.52
C HIS A 90 3.87 -23.89 -4.96
N ASN A 91 3.81 -22.56 -4.87
CA ASN A 91 4.93 -21.68 -5.17
C ASN A 91 5.70 -21.35 -3.88
N TYR A 92 6.97 -21.79 -3.82
CA TYR A 92 7.85 -21.62 -2.66
C TYR A 92 8.35 -20.19 -2.44
N ASP A 93 8.37 -19.38 -3.50
CA ASP A 93 8.79 -17.99 -3.40
C ASP A 93 7.67 -17.11 -2.85
N THR A 94 6.44 -17.28 -3.38
CA THR A 94 5.29 -16.44 -3.07
C THR A 94 4.37 -17.00 -1.98
N GLY A 95 4.48 -18.29 -1.66
CA GLY A 95 3.58 -19.02 -0.76
C GLY A 95 2.19 -19.32 -1.35
N VAL A 96 1.94 -18.91 -2.60
CA VAL A 96 0.65 -19.12 -3.28
C VAL A 96 0.48 -20.61 -3.62
N THR A 97 -0.70 -21.15 -3.31
CA THR A 97 -1.08 -22.51 -3.69
C THR A 97 -2.30 -22.44 -4.59
N THR A 98 -2.23 -23.06 -5.75
CA THR A 98 -3.34 -23.19 -6.69
C THR A 98 -3.73 -24.66 -6.82
N ILE A 99 -5.03 -24.93 -6.86
CA ILE A 99 -5.60 -26.26 -7.02
C ILE A 99 -6.34 -26.27 -8.36
N ASP A 100 -6.03 -27.24 -9.20
CA ASP A 100 -6.69 -27.47 -10.47
C ASP A 100 -7.50 -28.78 -10.39
N GLU A 101 -8.81 -28.65 -10.45
CA GLU A 101 -9.79 -29.74 -10.39
C GLU A 101 -10.08 -30.26 -11.81
N SER A 102 -9.05 -30.76 -12.51
CA SER A 102 -9.19 -31.35 -13.86
C SER A 102 -9.85 -32.75 -13.87
N GLY A 103 -10.61 -33.11 -12.84
CA GLY A 103 -11.32 -34.38 -12.72
C GLY A 103 -12.80 -34.25 -13.05
N GLU A 104 -13.14 -33.97 -14.31
CA GLU A 104 -14.51 -34.05 -14.81
C GLU A 104 -15.04 -35.49 -14.61
N SER A 105 -15.97 -35.65 -13.68
CA SER A 105 -16.70 -36.89 -13.43
C SER A 105 -17.62 -37.19 -14.62
N VAL A 106 -17.31 -38.25 -15.37
CA VAL A 106 -18.24 -38.96 -16.29
C VAL A 106 -18.92 -40.12 -15.59
#